data_AF-A0AAV1Q8G0-F1
#
_entry.id   AF-A0AAV1Q8G0-F1
#
_cell.length_a   1.000
_cell.length_b   1.000
_cell.length_c   1.000
_cell.angle_alpha   90.00
_cell.angle_beta   90.00
_cell.angle_gamma   90.00
#
_symmetry.space_group_name_H-M   'P 1'
#
loop_
_entity.id
_entity.type
_entity.pdbx_description
1 polymer ?
#
loop_
_entity_poly.entity_id
_entity_poly.type
_entity_poly.pdbx_seq_one_letter_code
_entity_poly.pdbx_strand_id
1 'polypeptide(L)'
;MYSYFDRLYSADIKTEAATMDYDDYQDESPHTYSPHINPYEESKISAVKFSVEVVEESNVTVMISDPVTSIHKQGRQLTIRDILKDDLKYKISYYKSGSTRKRDIISDSSIAKVSGLDPGVRYCFMVAAFIPSRPKTFQHGAWSILQCTPEQEMNLGALVGGLLILLIVLIIIVTVTILCCKCCRQRNKTLQTSQSSTVV
;
A
#
# COMPACT_ATOMS: atom_id res chain seq x y z
N MET A 1 23.42 17.90 -7.41
CA MET A 1 24.29 17.92 -6.20
C MET A 1 24.85 16.52 -6.08
N TYR A 2 26.16 16.31 -6.25
CA TYR A 2 26.75 14.96 -6.26
C TYR A 2 26.66 14.32 -4.88
N SER A 3 26.20 13.07 -4.81
CA SER A 3 26.09 12.31 -3.57
C SER A 3 27.49 11.96 -3.04
N TYR A 4 27.72 12.08 -1.73
CA TYR A 4 29.01 11.67 -1.12
C TYR A 4 29.38 10.21 -1.43
N PHE A 5 28.36 9.37 -1.63
CA PHE A 5 28.48 7.94 -1.88
C PHE A 5 28.74 7.59 -3.36
N ASP A 6 28.56 8.54 -4.28
CA ASP A 6 28.78 8.35 -5.71
C ASP A 6 30.29 8.43 -6.03
N ARG A 7 30.97 7.29 -5.95
CA ARG A 7 32.42 7.16 -6.11
C ARG A 7 32.80 5.81 -6.71
N LEU A 8 33.88 5.81 -7.47
CA LEU A 8 34.50 4.59 -7.99
C LEU A 8 35.47 4.00 -6.94
N TYR A 9 35.40 2.69 -6.80
CA TYR A 9 36.26 1.89 -5.93
C TYR A 9 36.90 0.77 -6.75
N SER A 10 38.10 0.35 -6.35
CA SER A 10 38.76 -0.87 -6.82
C SER A 10 39.40 -1.56 -5.62
N ALA A 11 39.48 -2.88 -5.64
CA ALA A 11 40.16 -3.67 -4.63
C ALA A 11 41.58 -3.99 -5.10
N ASP A 12 42.55 -3.78 -4.22
CA ASP A 12 43.94 -4.19 -4.40
C ASP A 12 44.13 -5.59 -3.79
N ILE A 13 44.48 -6.57 -4.63
CA ILE A 13 44.62 -7.97 -4.24
C ILE A 13 46.11 -8.28 -4.17
N LYS A 14 46.65 -8.42 -2.95
CA LYS A 14 48.06 -8.69 -2.70
C LYS A 14 48.29 -10.14 -2.31
N THR A 15 49.35 -10.77 -2.84
CA THR A 15 49.80 -12.08 -2.37
C THR A 15 50.80 -11.93 -1.25
N GLU A 16 50.51 -12.52 -0.08
CA GLU A 16 51.47 -12.61 1.02
C GLU A 16 52.33 -13.88 0.87
N ALA A 17 53.64 -13.75 1.08
CA ALA A 17 54.55 -14.90 1.05
C ALA A 17 54.37 -15.78 2.30
N ALA A 18 54.42 -17.11 2.13
CA ALA A 18 54.20 -18.06 3.21
C ALA A 18 55.32 -18.08 4.28
N THR A 19 56.50 -17.54 3.96
CA THR A 19 57.64 -17.43 4.87
C THR A 19 58.19 -16.02 4.77
N MET A 20 58.27 -15.31 5.92
CA MET A 20 58.96 -14.03 5.98
C MET A 20 60.46 -14.29 5.89
N ASP A 21 61.03 -14.13 4.69
CA ASP A 21 62.48 -14.05 4.57
C ASP A 21 62.89 -12.62 4.94
N TYR A 22 63.61 -12.46 6.04
CA TYR A 22 63.99 -11.14 6.57
C TYR A 22 64.99 -10.41 5.68
N ASP A 23 65.48 -11.04 4.60
CA ASP A 23 66.41 -10.45 3.64
C ASP A 23 65.70 -9.85 2.40
N ASP A 24 64.37 -9.99 2.27
CA ASP A 24 63.57 -9.41 1.17
C ASP A 24 63.15 -7.96 1.46
N TYR A 25 64.14 -7.08 1.57
CA TYR A 25 63.90 -5.64 1.58
C TYR A 25 63.90 -5.13 0.14
N GLN A 26 62.73 -5.04 -0.53
CA GLN A 26 62.31 -3.87 -1.35
C GLN A 26 61.29 -4.12 -2.47
N ASP A 27 60.88 -5.35 -2.82
CA ASP A 27 59.89 -5.51 -3.90
C ASP A 27 58.45 -5.47 -3.36
N GLU A 28 57.59 -4.64 -3.94
CA GLU A 28 56.17 -4.63 -3.59
C GLU A 28 55.59 -6.01 -3.93
N SER A 29 54.96 -6.68 -2.96
CA SER A 29 54.41 -8.02 -3.18
C SER A 29 53.52 -8.04 -4.42
N PRO A 30 53.58 -9.10 -5.25
CA PRO A 30 52.76 -9.18 -6.46
C PRO A 30 51.30 -8.87 -6.14
N HIS A 31 50.72 -7.97 -6.92
CA HIS A 31 49.37 -7.51 -6.72
C HIS A 31 48.64 -7.26 -8.01
N THR A 32 47.31 -7.25 -7.94
CA THR A 32 46.44 -6.93 -9.05
C THR A 32 45.21 -6.18 -8.57
N TYR A 33 44.69 -5.29 -9.41
CA TYR A 33 43.50 -4.51 -9.10
C TYR A 33 42.25 -5.15 -9.69
N SER A 34 41.16 -5.12 -8.93
CA SER A 34 39.85 -5.45 -9.48
C SER A 34 39.39 -4.40 -10.50
N PRO A 35 38.44 -4.73 -11.38
CA PRO A 35 37.69 -3.73 -12.11
C PRO A 35 37.12 -2.68 -11.16
N HIS A 36 36.97 -1.45 -11.67
CA HIS A 36 36.33 -0.39 -10.91
C HIS A 36 34.84 -0.69 -10.75
N ILE A 37 34.29 -0.38 -9.59
CA ILE A 37 32.88 -0.48 -9.26
C ILE A 37 32.41 0.81 -8.60
N ASN A 38 31.22 1.28 -8.96
CA ASN A 38 30.53 2.33 -8.23
C ASN A 38 29.32 1.73 -7.49
N PRO A 39 29.44 1.44 -6.18
CA PRO A 39 28.34 0.86 -5.41
C PRO A 39 27.07 1.73 -5.39
N TYR A 40 27.17 3.05 -5.51
CA TYR A 40 26.01 3.93 -5.55
C TYR A 40 25.20 3.74 -6.83
N GLU A 41 25.86 3.42 -7.94
CA GLU A 41 25.24 3.24 -9.26
C GLU A 41 24.88 1.77 -9.55
N GLU A 42 25.66 0.82 -9.03
CA GLU A 42 25.64 -0.58 -9.48
C GLU A 42 25.14 -1.58 -8.43
N SER A 43 25.00 -1.17 -7.16
CA SER A 43 24.51 -2.10 -6.12
C SER A 43 23.06 -2.50 -6.38
N LYS A 44 22.81 -3.81 -6.44
CA LYS A 44 21.47 -4.38 -6.51
C LYS A 44 20.73 -4.14 -5.20
N ILE A 45 19.50 -3.65 -5.29
CA ILE A 45 18.65 -3.40 -4.12
C ILE A 45 17.71 -4.57 -3.92
N SER A 46 17.63 -5.06 -2.68
CA SER A 46 16.72 -6.14 -2.30
C SER A 46 15.25 -5.72 -2.37
N ALA A 47 14.37 -6.72 -2.36
CA ALA A 47 12.93 -6.51 -2.36
C ALA A 47 12.50 -5.74 -1.11
N VAL A 48 11.74 -4.66 -1.29
CA VAL A 48 11.21 -3.88 -0.18
C VAL A 48 10.03 -4.59 0.49
N LYS A 49 9.85 -4.33 1.78
CA LYS A 49 8.62 -4.68 2.49
C LYS A 49 7.65 -3.51 2.38
N PHE A 50 6.37 -3.82 2.29
CA PHE A 50 5.32 -2.82 2.29
C PHE A 50 4.04 -3.37 2.91
N SER A 51 3.10 -2.48 3.19
CA SER A 51 1.72 -2.77 3.56
C SER A 51 0.76 -1.90 2.75
N VAL A 52 -0.51 -2.33 2.71
CA VAL A 52 -1.58 -1.71 1.93
C VAL A 52 -2.74 -1.41 2.88
N GLU A 53 -3.15 -0.14 2.95
CA GLU A 53 -4.27 0.31 3.77
C GLU A 53 -5.34 0.98 2.92
N VAL A 54 -6.59 0.57 3.10
CA VAL A 54 -7.74 1.20 2.41
C VAL A 54 -8.14 2.43 3.22
N VAL A 55 -8.05 3.61 2.62
CA VAL A 55 -8.41 4.89 3.28
C VAL A 55 -9.85 5.28 2.96
N GLU A 56 -10.24 5.13 1.70
CA GLU A 56 -11.60 5.34 1.18
C GLU A 56 -11.90 4.24 0.16
N GLU A 57 -13.16 4.09 -0.25
CA GLU A 57 -13.58 3.02 -1.18
C GLU A 57 -12.79 2.99 -2.50
N SER A 58 -12.29 4.14 -2.97
CA SER A 58 -11.52 4.26 -4.22
C SER A 58 -10.05 4.60 -4.02
N ASN A 59 -9.56 4.67 -2.78
CA ASN A 59 -8.23 5.16 -2.43
C ASN A 59 -7.51 4.23 -1.47
N VAL A 60 -6.28 3.86 -1.83
CA VAL A 60 -5.42 2.98 -1.05
C VAL A 60 -4.09 3.68 -0.77
N THR A 61 -3.61 3.57 0.46
CA THR A 61 -2.27 3.99 0.85
C THR A 61 -1.33 2.79 0.86
N VAL A 62 -0.22 2.92 0.16
CA VAL A 62 0.88 1.95 0.14
C VAL A 62 1.99 2.50 1.03
N MET A 63 2.30 1.80 2.12
CA MET A 63 3.37 2.16 3.06
C MET A 63 4.56 1.23 2.87
N ILE A 64 5.71 1.79 2.53
CA ILE A 64 6.92 1.08 2.13
C ILE A 64 7.95 1.22 3.26
N SER A 65 8.56 0.12 3.67
CA SER A 65 9.66 0.15 4.64
C SER A 65 10.99 0.30 3.91
N ASP A 66 11.70 1.40 4.16
CA ASP A 66 13.04 1.63 3.62
C ASP A 66 14.03 0.61 4.23
N PRO A 67 14.63 -0.30 3.44
CA PRO A 67 15.59 -1.27 3.95
C PRO A 67 16.83 -0.61 4.59
N VAL A 68 17.35 -1.24 5.64
CA VAL A 68 18.65 -0.88 6.22
C VAL A 68 19.80 -1.37 5.35
N THR A 69 20.93 -0.68 5.41
CA THR A 69 22.15 -1.02 4.65
C THR A 69 23.29 -1.40 5.59
N SER A 70 24.40 -1.93 5.06
CA SER A 70 25.62 -2.18 5.84
C SER A 70 26.36 -0.89 6.26
N ILE A 71 25.98 0.27 5.71
CA ILE A 71 26.66 1.53 5.96
C ILE A 71 26.22 2.11 7.31
N HIS A 72 27.20 2.47 8.13
CA HIS A 72 27.01 3.12 9.41
C HIS A 72 27.63 4.52 9.39
N LYS A 73 26.97 5.48 10.01
CA LYS A 73 27.49 6.83 10.21
C LYS A 73 27.22 7.27 11.64
N GLN A 74 28.27 7.65 12.37
CA GLN A 74 28.16 8.09 13.77
C GLN A 74 27.41 7.09 14.67
N GLY A 75 27.69 5.79 14.51
CA GLY A 75 27.03 4.72 15.27
C GLY A 75 25.61 4.37 14.84
N ARG A 76 25.01 5.09 13.88
CA ARG A 76 23.68 4.78 13.32
C ARG A 76 23.81 4.02 12.00
N GLN A 77 23.06 2.93 11.86
CA GLN A 77 22.88 2.24 10.58
C GLN A 77 22.00 3.09 9.65
N LEU A 78 22.44 3.27 8.41
CA LEU A 78 21.73 4.06 7.41
C LEU A 78 20.76 3.20 6.60
N THR A 79 19.59 3.75 6.27
CA THR A 79 18.66 3.14 5.32
C THR A 79 19.05 3.48 3.88
N ILE A 80 18.44 2.80 2.91
CA ILE A 80 18.64 3.14 1.49
C ILE A 80 18.20 4.59 1.20
N ARG A 81 17.19 5.09 1.91
CA ARG A 81 16.70 6.48 1.78
C ARG A 81 17.72 7.48 2.28
N ASP A 82 18.43 7.19 3.38
CA ASP A 82 19.51 8.04 3.89
C ASP A 82 20.66 8.21 2.87
N ILE A 83 20.93 7.15 2.10
CA ILE A 83 22.04 7.08 1.13
C ILE A 83 21.66 7.72 -0.21
N LEU A 84 20.53 7.27 -0.79
CA LEU A 84 20.09 7.65 -2.13
C LEU A 84 19.29 8.96 -2.13
N LYS A 85 18.67 9.33 -1.00
CA LYS A 85 17.92 10.58 -0.84
C LYS A 85 16.83 10.76 -1.92
N ASP A 86 16.94 11.81 -2.72
CA ASP A 86 15.99 12.20 -3.77
C ASP A 86 16.11 11.33 -5.02
N ASP A 87 17.23 10.63 -5.19
CA ASP A 87 17.43 9.68 -6.28
C ASP A 87 16.60 8.41 -6.07
N LEU A 88 16.29 8.08 -4.81
CA LEU A 88 15.40 6.96 -4.49
C LEU A 88 13.95 7.35 -4.74
N LYS A 89 13.30 6.57 -5.59
CA LYS A 89 11.86 6.56 -5.77
C LYS A 89 11.38 5.12 -5.59
N TYR A 90 10.07 4.94 -5.59
CA TYR A 90 9.44 3.63 -5.55
C TYR A 90 8.54 3.48 -6.76
N LYS A 91 8.74 2.39 -7.50
CA LYS A 91 7.83 1.98 -8.55
C LYS A 91 6.82 1.01 -7.98
N ILE A 92 5.55 1.39 -8.03
CA ILE A 92 4.43 0.60 -7.53
C ILE A 92 3.66 0.10 -8.74
N SER A 93 3.66 -1.21 -8.93
CA SER A 93 2.84 -1.87 -9.95
C SER A 93 1.60 -2.46 -9.29
N TYR A 94 0.45 -2.24 -9.88
CA TYR A 94 -0.81 -2.72 -9.34
C TYR A 94 -1.78 -3.15 -10.44
N TYR A 95 -2.68 -4.06 -10.09
CA TYR A 95 -3.70 -4.55 -11.01
C TYR A 95 -4.94 -4.97 -10.24
N LYS A 96 -6.08 -4.87 -10.93
CA LYS A 96 -7.36 -5.38 -10.44
C LYS A 96 -7.29 -6.90 -10.38
N SER A 97 -7.75 -7.50 -9.28
CA SER A 97 -7.80 -8.95 -9.14
C SER A 97 -8.61 -9.57 -10.29
N GLY A 98 -8.08 -10.63 -10.90
CA GLY A 98 -8.67 -11.24 -12.11
C GLY A 98 -8.43 -10.46 -13.42
N SER A 99 -7.72 -9.32 -13.39
CA SER A 99 -7.32 -8.58 -14.60
C SER A 99 -5.86 -8.84 -14.97
N THR A 100 -5.57 -8.83 -16.27
CA THR A 100 -4.21 -8.87 -16.82
C THR A 100 -3.61 -7.47 -16.97
N ARG A 101 -4.42 -6.41 -16.87
CA ARG A 101 -3.96 -5.03 -17.07
C ARG A 101 -3.25 -4.52 -15.83
N LYS A 102 -1.93 -4.43 -15.91
CA LYS A 102 -1.06 -3.78 -14.92
C LYS A 102 -1.01 -2.28 -15.13
N ARG A 103 -0.93 -1.55 -14.03
CA ARG A 103 -0.73 -0.09 -13.97
C ARG A 103 0.47 0.18 -13.08
N ASP A 104 1.28 1.15 -13.45
CA ASP A 104 2.47 1.53 -12.71
C ASP A 104 2.36 2.99 -12.28
N ILE A 105 2.80 3.30 -11.07
CA ILE A 105 3.05 4.67 -10.60
C ILE A 105 4.45 4.76 -9.99
N ILE A 106 4.96 5.98 -9.94
CA ILE A 106 6.23 6.30 -9.28
C ILE A 106 5.92 7.19 -8.09
N SER A 107 6.46 6.85 -6.93
CA SER A 107 6.37 7.64 -5.70
C SER A 107 7.75 8.11 -5.28
N ASP A 108 7.87 9.38 -4.92
CA ASP A 108 9.12 9.92 -4.36
C ASP A 108 9.27 9.55 -2.87
N SER A 109 8.15 9.25 -2.20
CA SER A 109 8.06 8.93 -0.78
C SER A 109 7.84 7.43 -0.53
N SER A 110 8.19 6.98 0.67
CA SER A 110 7.83 5.67 1.21
C SER A 110 6.32 5.53 1.50
N ILE A 111 5.55 6.62 1.47
CA ILE A 111 4.09 6.60 1.60
C ILE A 111 3.50 7.11 0.29
N ALA A 112 2.71 6.28 -0.38
CA ALA A 112 2.10 6.58 -1.67
C ALA A 112 0.59 6.40 -1.62
N LYS A 113 -0.18 7.40 -2.06
CA LYS A 113 -1.63 7.30 -2.26
C LYS A 113 -1.93 6.87 -3.69
N VAL A 114 -2.67 5.78 -3.84
CA VAL A 114 -3.18 5.28 -5.11
C VAL A 114 -4.68 5.57 -5.17
N SER A 115 -5.08 6.37 -6.15
CA SER A 115 -6.46 6.86 -6.31
C SER A 115 -7.10 6.37 -7.61
N GLY A 116 -8.43 6.51 -7.69
CA GLY A 116 -9.20 6.11 -8.87
C GLY A 116 -9.30 4.59 -9.02
N LEU A 117 -9.36 3.89 -7.88
CA LEU A 117 -9.66 2.46 -7.82
C LEU A 117 -11.17 2.24 -7.86
N ASP A 118 -11.59 1.13 -8.43
CA ASP A 118 -13.01 0.75 -8.46
C ASP A 118 -13.48 0.40 -7.02
N PRO A 119 -14.55 1.01 -6.49
CA PRO A 119 -15.11 0.67 -5.19
C PRO A 119 -15.49 -0.82 -5.07
N GLY A 120 -15.22 -1.43 -3.92
CA GLY A 120 -15.55 -2.84 -3.63
C GLY A 120 -14.74 -3.85 -4.44
N VAL A 121 -13.73 -3.42 -5.19
CA VAL A 121 -12.87 -4.28 -5.99
C VAL A 121 -11.54 -4.53 -5.30
N ARG A 122 -11.08 -5.79 -5.34
CA ARG A 122 -9.75 -6.16 -4.85
C ARG A 122 -8.66 -5.74 -5.83
N TYR A 123 -7.63 -5.09 -5.30
CA TYR A 123 -6.42 -4.75 -6.04
C TYR A 123 -5.21 -5.42 -5.40
N CYS A 124 -4.26 -5.83 -6.23
CA CYS A 124 -2.99 -6.39 -5.81
C CYS A 124 -1.84 -5.51 -6.26
N PHE A 125 -0.83 -5.40 -5.41
CA PHE A 125 0.29 -4.46 -5.50
C PHE A 125 1.62 -5.21 -5.40
N MET A 126 2.63 -4.67 -6.10
CA MET A 126 4.04 -5.00 -5.97
C MET A 126 4.84 -3.69 -6.00
N VAL A 127 5.93 -3.65 -5.27
CA VAL A 127 6.76 -2.47 -5.12
C VAL A 127 8.22 -2.82 -5.38
N ALA A 128 8.94 -1.96 -6.09
CA ALA A 128 10.38 -2.03 -6.22
C ALA A 128 10.99 -0.65 -5.94
N ALA A 129 12.18 -0.63 -5.33
CA ALA A 129 13.02 0.57 -5.33
C ALA A 129 13.34 0.95 -6.79
N PHE A 130 13.26 2.23 -7.11
CA PHE A 130 13.48 2.76 -8.45
C PHE A 130 14.39 3.99 -8.38
N ILE A 131 15.51 3.95 -9.07
CA ILE A 131 16.53 5.00 -9.07
C ILE A 131 16.74 5.44 -10.52
N PRO A 132 16.02 6.46 -11.01
CA PRO A 132 16.04 6.83 -12.42
C PRO A 132 17.41 7.30 -12.91
N SER A 133 18.24 7.85 -12.03
CA SER A 133 19.59 8.34 -12.33
C SER A 133 20.55 7.21 -12.74
N ARG A 134 20.29 5.97 -12.28
CA ARG A 134 21.15 4.81 -12.56
C ARG A 134 21.08 4.33 -14.01
N PRO A 135 22.10 3.57 -14.48
CA PRO A 135 22.02 2.80 -15.71
C PRO A 135 20.83 1.85 -15.72
N LYS A 136 20.19 1.65 -16.89
CA LYS A 136 18.92 0.90 -17.04
C LYS A 136 18.90 -0.46 -16.34
N THR A 137 20.02 -1.19 -16.32
CA THR A 137 20.16 -2.49 -15.69
C THR A 137 20.11 -2.46 -14.16
N PHE A 138 20.37 -1.31 -13.54
CA PHE A 138 20.44 -1.09 -12.10
C PHE A 138 19.41 -0.09 -11.57
N GLN A 139 18.52 0.42 -12.44
CA GLN A 139 17.46 1.35 -12.06
C GLN A 139 16.44 0.73 -11.11
N HIS A 140 16.23 -0.59 -11.15
CA HIS A 140 15.23 -1.26 -10.33
C HIS A 140 15.89 -2.19 -9.32
N GLY A 141 15.39 -2.14 -8.09
CA GLY A 141 15.57 -3.22 -7.12
C GLY A 141 14.74 -4.45 -7.48
N ALA A 142 14.89 -5.51 -6.69
CA ALA A 142 14.02 -6.67 -6.79
C ALA A 142 12.57 -6.28 -6.44
N TRP A 143 11.60 -6.89 -7.13
CA TRP A 143 10.19 -6.71 -6.84
C TRP A 143 9.82 -7.36 -5.49
N SER A 144 8.99 -6.68 -4.72
CA SER A 144 8.39 -7.21 -3.50
C SER A 144 7.51 -8.42 -3.76
N ILE A 145 7.16 -9.12 -2.68
CA ILE A 145 6.05 -10.07 -2.71
C ILE A 145 4.75 -9.34 -3.09
N LEU A 146 3.81 -10.06 -3.69
CA LEU A 146 2.49 -9.53 -3.99
C LEU A 146 1.68 -9.34 -2.70
N GLN A 147 1.01 -8.21 -2.53
CA GLN A 147 -0.01 -8.03 -1.49
C GLN A 147 -1.29 -7.44 -2.08
N CYS A 148 -2.44 -7.91 -1.61
CA CYS A 148 -3.74 -7.45 -2.08
C CYS A 148 -4.51 -6.76 -0.97
N THR A 149 -5.40 -5.84 -1.35
CA THR A 149 -6.37 -5.25 -0.42
C THR A 149 -7.23 -6.35 0.20
N PRO A 150 -7.62 -6.23 1.48
CA PRO A 150 -8.51 -7.19 2.13
C PRO A 150 -9.85 -7.31 1.38
N GLU A 151 -10.58 -8.40 1.62
CA GLU A 151 -11.98 -8.43 1.16
C GLU A 151 -12.72 -7.32 1.90
N GLN A 152 -13.42 -6.48 1.16
CA GLN A 152 -14.47 -5.69 1.76
C GLN A 152 -15.63 -6.65 2.00
N GLU A 153 -15.65 -7.30 3.17
CA GLU A 153 -16.84 -8.00 3.60
C GLU A 153 -17.95 -6.96 3.64
N MET A 154 -18.92 -7.09 2.75
CA MET A 154 -20.16 -6.32 2.84
C MET A 154 -20.66 -6.54 4.26
N ASN A 155 -20.69 -5.48 5.06
CA ASN A 155 -21.01 -5.56 6.48
C ASN A 155 -22.35 -6.29 6.62
N LEU A 156 -22.31 -7.58 6.95
CA LEU A 156 -23.50 -8.43 7.00
C LEU A 156 -24.52 -7.83 7.98
N GLY A 157 -24.04 -7.12 9.00
CA GLY A 157 -24.85 -6.35 9.94
C GLY A 157 -25.63 -5.20 9.31
N ALA A 158 -25.14 -4.56 8.25
CA ALA A 158 -25.88 -3.51 7.53
C ALA A 158 -27.02 -4.09 6.67
N LEU A 159 -26.81 -5.25 6.03
CA LEU A 159 -27.86 -5.95 5.29
C LEU A 159 -28.93 -6.52 6.22
N VAL A 160 -28.52 -7.16 7.32
CA VAL A 160 -29.44 -7.72 8.33
C VAL A 160 -30.18 -6.60 9.08
N GLY A 161 -29.48 -5.52 9.43
CA GLY A 161 -30.06 -4.34 10.07
C GLY A 161 -31.07 -3.63 9.17
N GLY A 162 -30.75 -3.45 7.89
CA GLY A 162 -31.67 -2.87 6.91
C GLY A 162 -32.95 -3.68 6.75
N LEU A 163 -32.85 -5.01 6.71
CA LEU A 163 -34.00 -5.90 6.61
C LEU A 163 -34.90 -5.84 7.87
N LEU A 164 -34.29 -5.78 9.05
CA LEU A 164 -35.00 -5.62 10.33
C LEU A 164 -35.74 -4.29 10.43
N ILE A 165 -35.10 -3.19 10.03
CA ILE A 165 -35.71 -1.85 10.06
C ILE A 165 -36.91 -1.80 9.10
N LEU A 166 -36.78 -2.37 7.89
CA LEU A 166 -37.89 -2.44 6.92
C LEU A 166 -39.10 -3.20 7.48
N LEU A 167 -38.86 -4.34 8.14
CA LEU A 167 -39.90 -5.14 8.79
C LEU A 167 -40.63 -4.37 9.90
N ILE A 168 -39.89 -3.65 10.75
CA ILE A 168 -40.46 -2.84 11.83
C ILE A 168 -41.35 -1.73 11.26
N VAL A 169 -40.89 -1.03 10.22
CA VAL A 169 -41.68 0.02 9.56
C VAL A 169 -42.98 -0.54 8.97
N LEU A 170 -42.93 -1.70 8.32
CA LEU A 170 -44.13 -2.37 7.79
C LEU A 170 -45.14 -2.71 8.89
N ILE A 171 -44.68 -3.23 10.03
CA ILE A 171 -45.54 -3.54 11.18
C ILE A 171 -46.20 -2.26 11.73
N ILE A 172 -45.46 -1.16 11.83
CA ILE A 172 -46.01 0.13 12.27
C ILE A 172 -47.08 0.62 11.30
N ILE A 173 -46.84 0.54 9.98
CA ILE A 173 -47.84 0.94 8.97
C ILE A 173 -49.12 0.10 9.09
N VAL A 174 -48.99 -1.23 9.24
CA VAL A 174 -50.13 -2.15 9.38
C VAL A 174 -50.90 -1.88 10.68
N THR A 175 -50.22 -1.65 11.80
CA THR A 175 -50.87 -1.36 13.09
C THR A 175 -51.59 -0.02 13.07
N VAL A 176 -50.98 1.03 12.52
CA VAL A 176 -51.59 2.36 12.35
C VAL A 176 -52.79 2.29 11.43
N THR A 177 -52.69 1.59 10.29
CA THR A 177 -53.84 1.42 9.38
C THR A 177 -55.00 0.67 10.03
N ILE A 178 -54.74 -0.39 10.81
CA ILE A 178 -55.79 -1.10 11.55
C ILE A 178 -56.42 -0.20 12.63
N LEU A 179 -55.62 0.56 13.39
CA LEU A 179 -56.10 1.49 14.40
C LEU A 179 -56.93 2.62 13.76
N CYS A 180 -56.46 3.24 12.68
CA CYS A 180 -57.20 4.24 11.92
C CYS A 180 -58.51 3.65 11.35
N CYS A 181 -58.48 2.45 10.76
CA CYS A 181 -59.68 1.78 10.26
C CYS A 181 -60.68 1.49 11.39
N LYS A 182 -60.21 1.09 12.58
CA LYS A 182 -61.07 0.82 13.74
C LYS A 182 -61.65 2.11 14.34
N CYS A 183 -60.87 3.18 14.41
CA CYS A 183 -61.33 4.51 14.85
C CYS A 183 -62.31 5.16 13.86
N CYS A 184 -62.05 5.07 12.55
CA CYS A 184 -62.98 5.55 11.51
C CYS A 184 -64.30 4.75 11.50
N ARG A 185 -64.23 3.44 11.76
CA ARG A 185 -65.42 2.58 11.83
C ARG A 185 -66.25 2.79 13.10
N GLN A 186 -65.64 3.20 14.21
CA GLN A 186 -66.38 3.63 15.41
C GLN A 186 -67.05 5.00 15.22
N ARG A 187 -66.40 5.95 14.54
CA ARG A 187 -66.97 7.28 14.26
C ARG A 187 -68.21 7.23 13.35
N ASN A 188 -68.24 6.29 12.40
CA ASN A 188 -69.42 6.07 11.54
C ASN A 188 -70.61 5.41 12.26
N LYS A 189 -70.43 4.80 13.44
CA LYS A 189 -71.55 4.29 14.25
C LYS A 189 -72.23 5.39 15.07
N THR A 190 -71.54 6.47 15.40
CA THR A 190 -72.09 7.57 16.21
C THR A 190 -72.89 8.59 15.39
N LEU A 191 -72.67 8.68 14.07
CA LEU A 191 -73.39 9.62 13.19
C LEU A 191 -74.77 9.14 12.72
N GLN A 192 -75.09 7.85 12.84
CA GLN A 192 -76.41 7.31 12.44
C GLN A 192 -77.48 7.41 13.54
N THR A 193 -77.16 7.90 14.75
CA THR A 193 -78.13 8.03 15.86
C THR A 193 -78.70 9.45 16.02
N SER A 194 -78.32 10.42 15.19
CA SER A 194 -78.81 11.82 15.31
C SER A 194 -79.74 12.29 14.19
N GLN A 195 -80.21 11.41 13.30
CA GLN A 195 -81.20 11.77 12.25
C GLN A 195 -82.40 10.82 12.25
N SER A 196 -83.14 10.74 13.36
CA SER A 196 -84.55 10.32 13.34
C SER A 196 -85.22 10.66 14.66
N SER A 197 -85.69 11.91 14.78
CA SER A 197 -86.85 12.29 15.60
C SER A 197 -87.05 13.80 15.49
N THR A 198 -87.88 14.23 14.54
CA THR A 198 -88.78 15.39 14.65
C THR A 198 -89.49 15.59 13.31
N VAL A 199 -90.83 15.52 13.33
CA VAL A 199 -91.80 16.46 12.73
C VAL A 199 -93.13 15.72 12.51
N VAL A 200 -94.08 16.10 13.38
CA VAL A 200 -95.56 16.14 13.29
C VAL A 200 -96.33 14.84 13.18
#